data_AF-A0A7S0WWQ6-F1
#
_entry.id   AF-A0A7S0WWQ6-F1
#
_cell.length_a   1.000
_cell.length_b   1.000
_cell.length_c   1.000
_cell.angle_alpha   90.00
_cell.angle_beta   90.00
_cell.angle_gamma   90.00
#
_symmetry.space_group_name_H-M   'P 1'
#
loop_
_entity.id
_entity.type
_entity.pdbx_description
1 polymer ?
#
loop_
_entity_poly.entity_id
_entity_poly.type
_entity_poly.pdbx_seq_one_letter_code
_entity_poly.pdbx_strand_id
1 'polypeptide(L)'
;MPGPAGGSAAGLHQRAVGSGSSSRPSAGAQAIASQPSEEQQEQIALAHMAQAACKPGIVIPSQLAFYVLLAMPLLVWLGCVVAGMAMFESLPVRRRDVQHWMLWFDTVFRTLAGPAMPFIVLLLRLAGSWVANRQQQCGQQPPPPSSSSARLLQGGAGSTEAHDTSGDGAYADAGRAGAAPAGAGAGAGAGGGARVTGITAPGGQGRGGSWPGGRLAPTLVPRCALVYLAITLARLLLYLLHLAVQGRVQSSTGGAEGSHAAAFMSDHILLGAAVNAGLQAELVAAVSDLVKMEAWGAGMIGQLGPGAAAVLSMALSLCVALDMHFTARFFHYPAESAIAVLLGAILFQVPVVWWIRACFKQTQTIDKD
;
A
#
# COMPACT_ATOMS: atom_id res chain seq x y z
N MET A 1 39.54 -24.27 27.36
CA MET A 1 38.66 -24.67 28.48
C MET A 1 37.32 -25.11 27.92
N PRO A 2 37.09 -26.41 27.63
CA PRO A 2 35.76 -26.92 27.31
C PRO A 2 35.14 -27.55 28.56
N GLY A 3 33.92 -27.14 28.91
CA GLY A 3 33.12 -27.80 29.94
C GLY A 3 31.79 -28.27 29.35
N PRO A 4 31.49 -29.58 29.38
CA PRO A 4 30.15 -30.09 29.15
C PRO A 4 29.47 -30.35 30.50
N ALA A 5 28.27 -29.82 30.70
CA ALA A 5 27.43 -30.23 31.81
C ALA A 5 26.00 -30.44 31.29
N GLY A 6 25.67 -31.72 31.14
CA GLY A 6 24.30 -32.17 30.95
C GLY A 6 23.48 -32.04 32.24
N GLY A 7 22.18 -31.84 32.07
CA GLY A 7 21.19 -31.82 33.14
C GLY A 7 19.89 -32.40 32.62
N SER A 8 19.80 -33.72 32.63
CA SER A 8 18.59 -34.50 32.40
C SER A 8 17.71 -34.41 33.65
N ALA A 9 16.50 -33.86 33.51
CA ALA A 9 15.48 -33.90 34.56
C ALA A 9 14.25 -34.63 34.02
N ALA A 10 14.20 -35.92 34.35
CA ALA A 10 13.04 -36.79 34.16
C ALA A 10 11.94 -36.39 35.15
N GLY A 11 10.90 -35.72 34.65
CA GLY A 11 9.65 -35.46 35.37
C GLY A 11 8.66 -36.59 35.15
N LEU A 12 8.60 -37.51 36.12
CA LEU A 12 7.55 -38.52 36.28
C LEU A 12 6.18 -37.85 36.46
N HIS A 13 5.30 -37.93 35.46
CA HIS A 13 3.89 -37.62 35.63
C HIS A 13 3.08 -38.91 35.86
N GLN A 14 2.47 -38.98 37.03
CA GLN A 14 1.50 -39.98 37.48
C GLN A 14 0.36 -40.13 36.48
N ARG A 15 0.20 -41.36 35.99
CA ARG A 15 -0.90 -41.82 35.16
C ARG A 15 -2.07 -42.21 36.07
N ALA A 16 -2.99 -41.28 36.30
CA ALA A 16 -4.26 -41.58 36.97
C ALA A 16 -5.16 -42.35 35.98
N VAL A 17 -5.35 -43.64 36.24
CA VAL A 17 -6.27 -44.52 35.52
C VAL A 17 -7.68 -44.28 36.07
N GLY A 18 -8.39 -43.34 35.47
CA GLY A 18 -9.83 -43.15 35.67
C GLY A 18 -10.61 -44.07 34.75
N SER A 19 -11.15 -45.16 35.31
CA SER A 19 -12.10 -46.06 34.66
C SER A 19 -13.46 -45.39 34.51
N GLY A 20 -13.59 -44.55 33.48
CA GLY A 20 -14.86 -43.99 33.01
C GLY A 20 -15.46 -44.87 31.92
N SER A 21 -16.69 -45.31 32.13
CA SER A 21 -17.50 -46.13 31.22
C SER A 21 -17.55 -45.56 29.81
N SER A 22 -16.96 -46.31 28.87
CA SER A 22 -17.00 -46.05 27.43
C SER A 22 -18.41 -46.28 26.89
N SER A 23 -19.24 -45.24 26.89
CA SER A 23 -20.37 -45.14 25.96
C SER A 23 -19.79 -44.83 24.58
N ARG A 24 -19.57 -45.87 23.77
CA ARG A 24 -19.28 -45.73 22.34
C ARG A 24 -20.37 -44.86 21.70
N PRO A 25 -20.06 -43.63 21.22
CA PRO A 25 -20.99 -42.93 20.34
C PRO A 25 -21.12 -43.77 19.08
N SER A 26 -22.37 -44.02 18.68
CA SER A 26 -22.69 -44.82 17.50
C SER A 26 -22.00 -44.24 16.27
N ALA A 27 -21.33 -45.10 15.51
CA ALA A 27 -20.56 -44.77 14.32
C ALA A 27 -21.44 -44.37 13.10
N GLY A 28 -22.61 -43.77 13.32
CA GLY A 28 -23.70 -43.71 12.32
C GLY A 28 -24.02 -42.35 11.73
N ALA A 29 -23.40 -41.26 12.17
CA ALA A 29 -23.73 -39.92 11.65
C ALA A 29 -22.48 -39.04 11.57
N GLN A 30 -21.51 -39.42 10.74
CA GLN A 30 -20.61 -38.42 10.16
C GLN A 30 -21.46 -37.59 9.20
N ALA A 31 -22.08 -36.54 9.73
CA ALA A 31 -22.65 -35.48 8.92
C ALA A 31 -21.54 -35.01 7.99
N ILE A 32 -21.67 -35.32 6.71
CA ILE A 32 -20.84 -34.77 5.66
C ILE A 32 -21.06 -33.27 5.75
N ALA A 33 -20.18 -32.57 6.48
CA ALA A 33 -20.18 -31.13 6.53
C ALA A 33 -19.90 -30.70 5.10
N SER A 34 -20.97 -30.35 4.39
CA SER A 34 -20.92 -29.85 3.02
C SER A 34 -19.93 -28.71 3.02
N GLN A 35 -18.83 -28.88 2.27
CA GLN A 35 -17.83 -27.85 2.13
C GLN A 35 -18.53 -26.56 1.71
N PRO A 36 -18.20 -25.41 2.33
CA PRO A 36 -18.78 -24.14 1.93
C PRO A 36 -18.53 -23.95 0.42
N SER A 37 -19.57 -23.52 -0.29
CA SER A 37 -19.47 -23.23 -1.72
C SER A 37 -18.34 -22.22 -1.98
N GLU A 38 -17.75 -22.23 -3.18
CA GLU A 38 -16.70 -21.27 -3.56
C GLU A 38 -17.14 -19.82 -3.30
N GLU A 39 -18.40 -19.50 -3.61
CA GLU A 39 -19.01 -18.19 -3.34
C GLU A 39 -19.05 -17.86 -1.85
N GLN A 40 -19.36 -18.84 -0.99
CA GLN A 40 -19.35 -18.64 0.45
C GLN A 40 -17.92 -18.45 0.98
N GLN A 41 -16.93 -19.17 0.44
CA GLN A 41 -15.52 -18.98 0.77
C GLN A 41 -15.03 -17.59 0.37
N GLU A 42 -15.42 -17.11 -0.81
CA GLU A 42 -15.10 -15.76 -1.28
C GLU A 42 -15.73 -14.68 -0.40
N GLN A 43 -17.00 -14.84 -0.02
CA GLN A 43 -17.67 -13.91 0.90
C GLN A 43 -17.01 -13.88 2.28
N ILE A 44 -16.58 -15.04 2.81
CA ILE A 44 -15.84 -15.11 4.08
C ILE A 44 -14.49 -14.39 3.93
N ALA A 45 -13.76 -14.64 2.84
CA ALA A 45 -12.48 -13.97 2.58
C ALA A 45 -12.64 -12.44 2.48
N LEU A 46 -13.67 -11.95 1.77
CA LEU A 46 -13.98 -10.53 1.66
C LEU A 46 -14.36 -9.91 3.01
N ALA A 47 -15.14 -10.62 3.84
CA ALA A 47 -15.48 -10.15 5.18
C ALA A 47 -14.25 -10.02 6.09
N HIS A 48 -13.35 -11.00 6.06
CA HIS A 48 -12.08 -10.95 6.79
C HIS A 48 -11.20 -9.80 6.29
N MET A 49 -11.12 -9.59 4.98
CA MET A 49 -10.38 -8.46 4.39
C MET A 49 -10.95 -7.10 4.80
N ALA A 50 -12.27 -6.95 4.81
CA ALA A 50 -12.93 -5.72 5.26
C ALA A 50 -12.64 -5.44 6.75
N GLN A 51 -12.67 -6.46 7.59
CA GLN A 51 -12.32 -6.32 9.01
C GLN A 51 -10.84 -5.97 9.22
N ALA A 52 -9.94 -6.56 8.43
CA ALA A 52 -8.52 -6.22 8.43
C ALA A 52 -8.27 -4.78 7.96
N ALA A 53 -9.01 -4.31 6.95
CA ALA A 53 -8.91 -2.97 6.39
C ALA A 53 -9.25 -1.85 7.39
N CYS A 54 -10.13 -2.14 8.36
CA CYS A 54 -10.47 -1.22 9.45
C CYS A 54 -9.34 -1.00 10.47
N LYS A 55 -8.23 -1.76 10.40
CA LYS A 55 -7.17 -1.73 11.40
C LYS A 55 -5.97 -0.87 10.96
N PRO A 56 -5.28 -0.20 11.90
CA PRO A 56 -4.08 0.57 11.61
C PRO A 56 -2.88 -0.39 11.37
N GLY A 57 -2.72 -0.84 10.13
CA GLY A 57 -1.63 -1.73 9.73
C GLY A 57 -1.51 -1.86 8.21
N ILE A 58 -0.56 -2.68 7.76
CA ILE A 58 -0.40 -3.02 6.34
C ILE A 58 -1.30 -4.22 6.04
N VAL A 59 -2.11 -4.11 4.99
CA VAL A 59 -3.04 -5.15 4.52
C VAL A 59 -2.63 -5.50 3.10
N ILE A 60 -1.97 -6.64 2.94
CA ILE A 60 -1.62 -7.23 1.65
C ILE A 60 -2.00 -8.72 1.75
N PRO A 61 -2.88 -9.24 0.88
CA PRO A 61 -3.49 -10.56 1.05
C PRO A 61 -2.47 -11.70 0.91
N SER A 62 -1.45 -11.51 0.08
CA SER A 62 -0.41 -12.51 -0.16
C SER A 62 0.90 -12.13 0.53
N GLN A 63 1.44 -13.06 1.34
CA GLN A 63 2.77 -12.90 1.93
C GLN A 63 3.85 -12.76 0.85
N LEU A 64 3.71 -13.50 -0.25
CA LEU A 64 4.63 -13.39 -1.39
C LEU A 64 4.56 -11.99 -2.00
N ALA A 65 3.37 -11.45 -2.23
CA ALA A 65 3.21 -10.08 -2.76
C ALA A 65 3.83 -9.04 -1.82
N PHE A 66 3.65 -9.19 -0.50
CA PHE A 66 4.29 -8.34 0.50
C PHE A 66 5.81 -8.38 0.39
N TYR A 67 6.41 -9.58 0.35
CA TYR A 67 7.86 -9.71 0.24
C TYR A 67 8.42 -9.27 -1.11
N VAL A 68 7.67 -9.43 -2.20
CA VAL A 68 8.07 -8.91 -3.53
C VAL A 68 8.07 -7.38 -3.53
N LEU A 69 7.00 -6.74 -3.05
CA LEU A 69 6.91 -5.28 -2.93
C LEU A 69 7.99 -4.71 -2.02
N LEU A 70 8.35 -5.44 -0.97
CA LEU A 70 9.42 -5.08 -0.05
C LEU A 70 10.80 -5.28 -0.69
N ALA A 71 11.12 -6.48 -1.19
CA ALA A 71 12.49 -6.82 -1.59
C ALA A 71 12.88 -6.28 -2.97
N MET A 72 11.95 -6.25 -3.93
CA MET A 72 12.28 -5.99 -5.33
C MET A 72 12.91 -4.60 -5.57
N PRO A 73 12.36 -3.48 -5.04
CA PRO A 73 12.99 -2.17 -5.22
C PRO A 73 14.40 -2.09 -4.62
N LEU A 74 14.64 -2.76 -3.50
CA LEU A 74 15.95 -2.84 -2.86
C LEU A 74 16.94 -3.65 -3.72
N LEU A 75 16.51 -4.80 -4.24
CA LEU A 75 17.35 -5.66 -5.08
C LEU A 75 17.70 -4.98 -6.41
N VAL A 76 16.75 -4.28 -7.04
CA VAL A 76 17.00 -3.51 -8.26
C VAL A 76 18.00 -2.39 -8.00
N TRP A 77 17.80 -1.60 -6.94
CA TRP A 77 18.74 -0.55 -6.54
C TRP A 77 20.14 -1.09 -6.27
N LEU A 78 20.25 -2.16 -5.48
CA LEU A 78 21.52 -2.80 -5.15
C LEU A 78 22.20 -3.36 -6.41
N GLY A 79 21.45 -4.02 -7.29
CA GLY A 79 21.96 -4.56 -8.54
C GLY A 79 22.52 -3.47 -9.45
N CYS A 80 21.84 -2.33 -9.55
CA CYS A 80 22.32 -1.17 -10.30
C CYS A 80 23.63 -0.60 -9.75
N VAL A 81 23.74 -0.45 -8.42
CA VAL A 81 24.99 0.02 -7.77
C VAL A 81 26.13 -0.97 -8.00
N VAL A 82 25.90 -2.27 -7.79
CA VAL A 82 26.91 -3.32 -8.01
C VAL A 82 27.35 -3.36 -9.47
N ALA A 83 26.42 -3.27 -10.41
CA ALA A 83 26.74 -3.18 -11.83
C ALA A 83 27.57 -1.92 -12.16
N GLY A 84 27.29 -0.80 -11.48
CA GLY A 84 28.06 0.43 -11.63
C GLY A 84 29.49 0.27 -11.13
N MET A 85 29.67 -0.30 -9.94
CA MET A 85 30.99 -0.62 -9.37
C MET A 85 31.79 -1.59 -10.26
N ALA A 86 31.13 -2.61 -10.82
CA ALA A 86 31.76 -3.60 -11.70
C ALA A 86 32.21 -3.01 -13.05
N MET A 87 31.56 -1.94 -13.51
CA MET A 87 31.89 -1.22 -14.74
C MET A 87 32.67 0.07 -14.50
N PHE A 88 33.28 0.22 -13.33
CA PHE A 88 34.06 1.41 -12.99
C PHE A 88 35.23 1.62 -13.98
N GLU A 89 35.25 2.76 -14.66
CA GLU A 89 36.23 3.05 -15.73
C GLU A 89 37.42 3.88 -15.25
N SER A 90 37.17 4.87 -14.40
CA SER A 90 38.13 5.72 -13.65
C SER A 90 37.38 6.95 -13.16
N LEU A 91 38.01 7.73 -12.27
CA LEU A 91 37.47 9.04 -11.92
C LEU A 91 37.73 10.06 -13.05
N PRO A 92 36.73 10.85 -13.44
CA PRO A 92 36.91 11.86 -14.48
C PRO A 92 37.84 12.97 -14.00
N VAL A 93 38.80 13.34 -14.85
CA VAL A 93 39.71 14.47 -14.59
C VAL A 93 38.94 15.79 -14.54
N ARG A 94 37.91 15.95 -15.38
CA ARG A 94 37.00 17.09 -15.33
C ARG A 94 35.56 16.59 -15.27
N ARG A 95 34.76 17.15 -14.37
CA ARG A 95 33.33 16.80 -14.23
C ARG A 95 32.52 16.99 -15.52
N ARG A 96 32.94 17.88 -16.41
CA ARG A 96 32.26 18.15 -17.69
C ARG A 96 32.41 17.05 -18.72
N ASP A 97 33.36 16.13 -18.52
CA ASP A 97 33.69 15.10 -19.50
C ASP A 97 32.76 13.89 -19.40
N VAL A 98 32.01 13.76 -18.30
CA VAL A 98 31.04 12.68 -18.10
C VAL A 98 29.66 13.14 -18.55
N GLN A 99 29.26 12.72 -19.76
CA GLN A 99 27.90 12.87 -20.24
C GLN A 99 27.16 11.53 -20.16
N HIS A 100 26.12 11.45 -19.35
CA HIS A 100 25.21 10.31 -19.32
C HIS A 100 23.76 10.79 -19.38
N TRP A 101 22.87 9.92 -19.90
CA TRP A 101 21.47 10.26 -20.16
C TRP A 101 20.67 10.58 -18.88
N MET A 102 21.16 10.19 -17.71
CA MET A 102 20.56 10.47 -16.39
C MET A 102 20.98 11.81 -15.75
N LEU A 103 21.80 12.63 -16.40
CA LEU A 103 22.27 13.91 -15.82
C LEU A 103 21.14 14.86 -15.41
N TRP A 104 20.02 14.83 -16.13
CA TRP A 104 18.84 15.64 -15.77
C TRP A 104 18.27 15.22 -14.42
N PHE A 105 18.23 13.90 -14.14
CA PHE A 105 17.71 13.36 -12.89
C PHE A 105 18.71 13.59 -11.76
N ASP A 106 20.00 13.40 -12.00
CA ASP A 106 21.07 13.73 -11.04
C ASP A 106 20.97 15.20 -10.59
N THR A 107 20.69 16.12 -11.51
CA THR A 107 20.49 17.54 -11.17
C THR A 107 19.29 17.73 -10.23
N VAL A 108 18.15 17.11 -10.53
CA VAL A 108 16.96 17.15 -9.65
C VAL A 108 17.27 16.50 -8.29
N PHE A 109 17.91 15.33 -8.30
CA PHE A 109 18.21 14.53 -7.13
C PHE A 109 19.19 15.22 -6.17
N ARG A 110 20.16 15.99 -6.71
CA ARG A 110 21.12 16.78 -5.94
C ARG A 110 20.53 18.04 -5.33
N THR A 111 19.48 18.60 -5.92
CA THR A 111 18.80 19.77 -5.36
C THR A 111 17.93 19.40 -4.16
N LEU A 112 17.23 20.39 -3.58
CA LEU A 112 16.23 20.19 -2.53
C LEU A 112 15.14 19.16 -2.91
N ALA A 113 14.96 18.86 -4.21
CA ALA A 113 13.97 17.92 -4.68
C ALA A 113 14.27 16.45 -4.30
N GLY A 114 15.54 16.03 -4.27
CA GLY A 114 15.92 14.65 -3.90
C GLY A 114 15.36 14.20 -2.54
N PRO A 115 15.71 14.87 -1.42
CA PRO A 115 15.12 14.54 -0.12
C PRO A 115 13.60 14.73 -0.05
N ALA A 116 13.03 15.61 -0.89
CA ALA A 116 11.59 15.85 -0.94
C ALA A 116 10.80 14.75 -1.67
N MET A 117 11.44 13.88 -2.47
CA MET A 117 10.73 12.89 -3.30
C MET A 117 9.74 12.01 -2.51
N PRO A 118 10.11 11.39 -1.36
CA PRO A 118 9.14 10.59 -0.59
C PRO A 118 7.97 11.44 -0.06
N PHE A 119 8.20 12.71 0.26
CA PHE A 119 7.15 13.62 0.69
C PHE A 119 6.19 14.00 -0.44
N ILE A 120 6.68 14.16 -1.67
CA ILE A 120 5.83 14.41 -2.85
C ILE A 120 4.85 13.25 -3.04
N VAL A 121 5.34 12.01 -2.96
CA VAL A 121 4.49 10.82 -3.07
C VAL A 121 3.51 10.72 -1.90
N LEU A 122 3.97 11.00 -0.67
CA LEU A 122 3.12 11.05 0.52
C LEU A 122 1.97 12.06 0.37
N LEU A 123 2.27 13.26 -0.15
CA LEU A 123 1.27 14.31 -0.39
C LEU A 123 0.25 13.89 -1.44
N LEU A 124 0.68 13.23 -2.52
CA LEU A 124 -0.21 12.67 -3.53
C LEU A 124 -1.16 11.63 -2.92
N ARG A 125 -0.64 10.72 -2.10
CA ARG A 125 -1.43 9.69 -1.39
C ARG A 125 -2.41 10.32 -0.39
N LEU A 126 -1.98 11.33 0.35
CA LEU A 126 -2.83 12.07 1.28
C LEU A 126 -3.96 12.81 0.55
N ALA A 127 -3.65 13.51 -0.55
CA ALA A 127 -4.64 14.20 -1.36
C ALA A 127 -5.68 13.23 -1.93
N GLY A 128 -5.23 12.08 -2.44
CA GLY A 128 -6.10 11.01 -2.90
C GLY A 128 -7.02 10.45 -1.82
N SER A 129 -6.47 10.18 -0.64
CA SER A 129 -7.24 9.71 0.52
C SER A 129 -8.29 10.74 0.96
N TRP A 130 -7.95 12.03 0.88
CA TRP A 130 -8.88 13.11 1.19
C TRP A 130 -10.02 13.21 0.17
N VAL A 131 -9.74 13.09 -1.13
CA VAL A 131 -10.76 13.06 -2.19
C VAL A 131 -11.69 11.87 -2.02
N ALA A 132 -11.14 10.67 -1.77
CA ALA A 132 -11.93 9.46 -1.54
C ALA A 132 -12.92 9.65 -0.37
N ASN A 133 -12.46 10.23 0.73
CA ASN A 133 -13.28 10.53 1.89
C ASN A 133 -14.41 11.52 1.58
N ARG A 134 -14.11 12.59 0.82
CA ARG A 134 -15.12 13.57 0.40
C ARG A 134 -16.22 12.93 -0.46
N GLN A 135 -15.85 12.04 -1.37
CA GLN A 135 -16.83 11.33 -2.19
C GLN A 135 -17.73 10.41 -1.37
N GLN A 136 -17.17 9.70 -0.38
CA GLN A 136 -17.96 8.88 0.54
C GLN A 136 -18.95 9.73 1.35
N GLN A 137 -18.53 10.90 1.83
CA GLN A 137 -19.41 11.83 2.56
C GLN A 137 -20.55 12.36 1.69
N CYS A 138 -20.30 12.68 0.42
CA CYS A 138 -21.34 13.13 -0.51
C CYS A 138 -22.31 12.01 -0.90
N GLY A 139 -21.82 10.78 -1.08
CA GLY A 139 -22.64 9.61 -1.43
C GLY A 139 -23.50 9.10 -0.28
N GLN A 140 -23.12 9.39 0.97
CA GLN A 140 -23.91 9.06 2.17
C GLN A 140 -25.00 10.09 2.50
N GLN A 141 -25.36 11.00 1.57
CA GLN A 141 -26.55 11.81 1.77
C GLN A 141 -27.73 10.87 2.01
N PRO A 142 -28.38 10.93 3.19
CA PRO A 142 -29.52 10.07 3.47
C PRO A 142 -30.52 10.30 2.34
N PRO A 143 -31.13 9.22 1.79
CA PRO A 143 -32.14 9.40 0.76
C PRO A 143 -33.14 10.44 1.26
N PRO A 144 -33.52 11.43 0.43
CA PRO A 144 -34.48 12.44 0.84
C PRO A 144 -35.69 11.71 1.43
N PRO A 145 -36.20 12.11 2.60
CA PRO A 145 -37.26 11.39 3.27
C PRO A 145 -38.37 11.15 2.25
N SER A 146 -38.65 9.88 1.98
CA SER A 146 -39.68 9.51 1.01
C SER A 146 -40.94 10.28 1.39
N SER A 147 -41.51 11.03 0.46
CA SER A 147 -42.67 11.91 0.66
C SER A 147 -43.87 11.21 1.31
N SER A 148 -43.92 9.88 1.26
CA SER A 148 -44.87 9.02 1.98
C SER A 148 -44.77 9.12 3.52
N SER A 149 -43.57 9.24 4.08
CA SER A 149 -43.37 9.40 5.54
C SER A 149 -43.59 10.84 6.00
N ALA A 150 -43.39 11.83 5.12
CA ALA A 150 -43.74 13.22 5.40
C ALA A 150 -45.26 13.43 5.44
N ARG A 151 -46.04 12.71 4.61
CA ARG A 151 -47.51 12.79 4.60
C ARG A 151 -48.17 12.21 5.86
N LEU A 152 -47.59 11.18 6.47
CA LEU A 152 -48.13 10.58 7.70
C LEU A 152 -47.94 11.46 8.95
N LEU A 153 -46.96 12.37 8.93
CA LEU A 153 -46.75 13.33 10.02
C LEU A 153 -47.49 14.67 9.82
N GLN A 154 -48.00 14.93 8.61
CA GLN A 154 -48.77 16.16 8.30
C GLN A 154 -50.30 15.97 8.36
N GLY A 155 -50.79 14.74 8.55
CA GLY A 155 -52.23 14.42 8.59
C GLY A 155 -52.89 14.43 9.98
N GLY A 156 -52.19 14.79 11.05
CA GLY A 156 -52.68 14.64 12.44
C GLY A 156 -53.33 15.87 13.08
N ALA A 157 -53.45 16.99 12.37
CA ALA A 157 -54.01 18.22 12.94
C ALA A 157 -55.12 18.78 12.04
N GLY A 158 -56.35 18.35 12.31
CA GLY A 158 -57.57 19.07 11.91
C GLY A 158 -58.40 18.40 10.81
N SER A 159 -59.43 17.65 11.21
CA SER A 159 -60.76 17.74 10.60
C SER A 159 -61.77 16.93 11.45
N THR A 160 -62.37 17.63 12.41
CA THR A 160 -63.80 17.47 12.65
C THR A 160 -64.52 17.91 11.36
N GLU A 161 -65.21 17.00 10.67
CA GLU A 161 -66.57 17.23 10.14
C GLU A 161 -67.04 16.04 9.30
N ALA A 162 -68.29 15.70 9.55
CA ALA A 162 -69.05 14.68 8.85
C ALA A 162 -69.41 15.13 7.43
N HIS A 163 -69.44 14.20 6.47
CA HIS A 163 -70.52 14.20 5.48
C HIS A 163 -70.66 12.85 4.77
N ASP A 164 -71.87 12.29 4.87
CA ASP A 164 -72.45 11.30 3.96
C ASP A 164 -72.44 11.82 2.51
N THR A 165 -72.19 10.94 1.54
CA THR A 165 -73.17 10.52 0.51
C THR A 165 -72.54 9.66 -0.58
N SER A 166 -73.10 8.46 -0.76
CA SER A 166 -73.54 7.85 -2.03
C SER A 166 -73.07 8.50 -3.34
N GLY A 167 -72.41 7.71 -4.20
CA GLY A 167 -72.23 8.04 -5.61
C GLY A 167 -71.61 6.91 -6.42
N ASP A 168 -72.46 6.08 -7.02
CA ASP A 168 -72.13 5.16 -8.13
C ASP A 168 -71.48 5.89 -9.32
N GLY A 169 -70.59 5.22 -10.04
CA GLY A 169 -70.05 5.74 -11.30
C GLY A 169 -68.96 4.89 -11.94
N ALA A 170 -69.37 3.94 -12.78
CA ALA A 170 -68.53 3.18 -13.71
C ALA A 170 -67.98 4.05 -14.86
N TYR A 171 -66.75 3.79 -15.33
CA TYR A 171 -66.24 4.00 -16.71
C TYR A 171 -64.91 3.23 -16.85
N ALA A 172 -64.85 2.13 -17.62
CA ALA A 172 -64.32 2.00 -18.99
C ALA A 172 -62.79 2.27 -19.10
N ASP A 173 -61.94 1.28 -19.42
CA ASP A 173 -61.66 0.66 -20.74
C ASP A 173 -60.59 1.44 -21.56
N ALA A 174 -59.85 0.69 -22.39
CA ALA A 174 -58.69 1.00 -23.24
C ALA A 174 -57.31 0.98 -22.53
N GLY A 175 -56.36 0.09 -22.84
CA GLY A 175 -56.08 -0.59 -24.11
C GLY A 175 -54.97 0.14 -24.86
N ARG A 176 -53.71 -0.29 -24.72
CA ARG A 176 -52.69 -0.02 -25.75
C ARG A 176 -51.57 -1.05 -25.79
N ALA A 177 -51.63 -1.86 -26.84
CA ALA A 177 -50.53 -2.64 -27.39
C ALA A 177 -49.59 -1.74 -28.22
N GLY A 178 -48.34 -2.18 -28.37
CA GLY A 178 -47.34 -1.63 -29.31
C GLY A 178 -45.97 -2.24 -29.02
N ALA A 179 -45.67 -3.40 -29.58
CA ALA A 179 -45.04 -3.61 -30.90
C ALA A 179 -43.50 -3.56 -30.83
N ALA A 180 -42.91 -4.74 -30.97
CA ALA A 180 -41.50 -4.97 -31.28
C ALA A 180 -41.18 -4.61 -32.73
N PRO A 181 -39.89 -4.42 -33.06
CA PRO A 181 -39.40 -4.91 -34.34
C PRO A 181 -38.26 -5.91 -34.18
N ALA A 182 -38.44 -7.02 -34.89
CA ALA A 182 -37.40 -7.97 -35.24
C ALA A 182 -36.40 -7.32 -36.22
N GLY A 183 -35.10 -7.58 -36.00
CA GLY A 183 -34.03 -7.27 -36.94
C GLY A 183 -33.06 -8.43 -36.96
N ALA A 184 -33.27 -9.34 -37.92
CA ALA A 184 -32.35 -10.43 -38.23
C ALA A 184 -31.16 -9.89 -39.04
N GLY A 185 -29.95 -10.24 -38.63
CA GLY A 185 -28.72 -9.96 -39.35
C GLY A 185 -27.71 -11.07 -39.09
N ALA A 186 -27.73 -12.08 -39.95
CA ALA A 186 -26.73 -13.14 -39.98
C ALA A 186 -25.43 -12.63 -40.58
N GLY A 187 -24.31 -12.92 -39.93
CA GLY A 187 -22.96 -12.65 -40.43
C GLY A 187 -21.95 -13.55 -39.73
N ALA A 188 -21.63 -14.67 -40.39
CA ALA A 188 -20.59 -15.59 -39.97
C ALA A 188 -19.21 -14.93 -40.07
N GLY A 189 -18.37 -15.13 -39.05
CA GLY A 189 -16.98 -14.68 -39.04
C GLY A 189 -16.23 -15.30 -37.87
N ALA A 190 -15.62 -16.45 -38.12
CA ALA A 190 -14.75 -17.15 -37.20
C ALA A 190 -13.55 -16.26 -36.80
N GLY A 191 -13.34 -16.12 -35.50
CA GLY A 191 -12.22 -15.39 -34.93
C GLY A 191 -12.28 -15.47 -33.41
N GLY A 192 -11.70 -16.52 -32.84
CA GLY A 192 -11.61 -16.74 -31.40
C GLY A 192 -10.75 -15.68 -30.72
N GLY A 193 -11.36 -14.55 -30.38
CA GLY A 193 -10.88 -13.61 -29.38
C GLY A 193 -11.81 -13.71 -28.18
N ALA A 194 -11.33 -14.27 -27.07
CA ALA A 194 -12.03 -14.24 -25.79
C ALA A 194 -12.16 -12.78 -25.33
N ARG A 195 -13.18 -12.10 -25.86
CA ARG A 195 -13.59 -10.77 -25.44
C ARG A 195 -14.32 -10.97 -24.10
N VAL A 196 -13.62 -10.72 -23.01
CA VAL A 196 -14.21 -10.58 -21.67
C VAL A 196 -15.01 -9.28 -21.67
N THR A 197 -16.16 -9.29 -22.32
CA THR A 197 -17.17 -8.23 -22.24
C THR A 197 -18.09 -8.54 -21.08
N GLY A 198 -18.04 -7.70 -20.06
CA GLY A 198 -19.15 -7.51 -19.13
C GLY A 198 -19.25 -8.54 -18.01
N ILE A 199 -18.34 -8.46 -17.04
CA ILE A 199 -18.77 -8.65 -15.65
C ILE A 199 -19.59 -7.41 -15.30
N THR A 200 -20.86 -7.40 -15.68
CA THR A 200 -21.84 -6.55 -14.99
C THR A 200 -21.88 -7.08 -13.57
N ALA A 201 -21.26 -6.33 -12.65
CA ALA A 201 -21.38 -6.58 -11.22
C ALA A 201 -22.87 -6.80 -10.93
N PRO A 202 -23.25 -7.95 -10.33
CA PRO A 202 -24.64 -8.22 -10.02
C PRO A 202 -25.18 -7.03 -9.24
N GLY A 203 -26.30 -6.48 -9.72
CA GLY A 203 -27.00 -5.32 -9.17
C GLY A 203 -27.56 -5.61 -7.79
N GLY A 204 -26.67 -5.86 -6.83
CA GLY A 204 -26.97 -5.96 -5.42
C GLY A 204 -27.41 -4.59 -4.91
N GLN A 205 -28.69 -4.29 -5.04
CA GLN A 205 -29.43 -3.34 -4.18
C GLN A 205 -29.43 -3.78 -2.70
N GLY A 206 -28.61 -4.76 -2.32
CA GLY A 206 -28.56 -5.36 -1.00
C GLY A 206 -27.65 -4.59 -0.06
N ARG A 207 -28.29 -3.80 0.80
CA ARG A 207 -27.76 -3.32 2.09
C ARG A 207 -26.57 -2.37 1.96
N GLY A 208 -26.92 -1.10 1.76
CA GLY A 208 -26.19 0.02 2.36
C GLY A 208 -26.19 -0.10 3.88
N GLY A 209 -25.42 -1.06 4.41
CA GLY A 209 -24.97 -1.04 5.78
C GLY A 209 -24.11 0.20 5.92
N SER A 210 -24.72 1.29 6.38
CA SER A 210 -24.01 2.48 6.81
C SER A 210 -23.07 2.05 7.94
N TRP A 211 -21.79 1.87 7.61
CA TRP A 211 -20.81 1.51 8.61
C TRP A 211 -20.78 2.60 9.69
N PRO A 212 -20.83 2.21 10.97
CA PRO A 212 -21.03 3.14 12.08
C PRO A 212 -19.83 4.08 12.22
N GLY A 213 -20.02 5.30 11.74
CA GLY A 213 -19.09 6.41 11.90
C GLY A 213 -18.19 6.57 10.68
N GLY A 214 -18.43 7.62 9.89
CA GLY A 214 -17.61 8.04 8.74
C GLY A 214 -16.19 8.50 9.13
N ARG A 215 -15.46 7.66 9.86
CA ARG A 215 -14.05 7.82 10.15
C ARG A 215 -13.26 7.28 8.97
N LEU A 216 -12.31 8.08 8.52
CA LEU A 216 -11.30 7.73 7.53
C LEU A 216 -10.69 6.35 7.84
N ALA A 217 -10.29 5.62 6.78
CA ALA A 217 -9.31 4.54 6.93
C ALA A 217 -8.22 5.00 7.87
N PRO A 218 -7.81 4.16 8.83
CA PRO A 218 -6.52 4.37 9.46
C PRO A 218 -5.44 4.22 8.36
N THR A 219 -5.10 5.34 7.73
CA THR A 219 -4.05 5.43 6.74
C THR A 219 -2.71 5.39 7.44
N LEU A 220 -1.69 4.86 6.76
CA LEU A 220 -0.32 4.84 7.28
C LEU A 220 0.42 6.17 7.08
N VAL A 221 -0.23 7.16 6.48
CA VAL A 221 0.32 8.49 6.16
C VAL A 221 1.08 9.13 7.34
N PRO A 222 0.51 9.29 8.56
CA PRO A 222 1.24 9.92 9.65
C PRO A 222 2.45 9.11 10.10
N ARG A 223 2.38 7.77 10.04
CA ARG A 223 3.52 6.90 10.38
C ARG A 223 4.63 7.01 9.34
N CYS A 224 4.28 7.04 8.04
CA CYS A 224 5.21 7.31 6.94
C CYS A 224 5.88 8.68 7.09
N ALA A 225 5.11 9.73 7.41
CA ALA A 225 5.64 11.07 7.63
C ALA A 225 6.70 11.10 8.74
N LEU A 226 6.47 10.39 9.86
CA LEU A 226 7.45 10.27 10.93
C LEU A 226 8.72 9.54 10.49
N VAL A 227 8.59 8.46 9.70
CA VAL A 227 9.74 7.75 9.13
C VAL A 227 10.54 8.68 8.21
N TYR A 228 9.88 9.48 7.36
CA TYR A 228 10.58 10.39 6.45
C TYR A 228 11.22 11.56 7.19
N LEU A 229 10.57 12.07 8.22
CA LEU A 229 11.17 13.06 9.11
C LEU A 229 12.42 12.48 9.79
N ALA A 230 12.37 11.26 10.31
CA ALA A 230 13.51 10.58 10.93
C ALA A 230 14.66 10.37 9.93
N ILE A 231 14.38 9.90 8.71
CA ILE A 231 15.37 9.75 7.63
C ILE A 231 15.99 11.11 7.28
N THR A 232 15.17 12.16 7.16
CA THR A 232 15.62 13.52 6.84
C THR A 232 16.53 14.09 7.93
N LEU A 233 16.15 13.92 9.20
CA LEU A 233 16.95 14.36 10.34
C LEU A 233 18.27 13.59 10.43
N ALA A 234 18.24 12.27 10.27
CA ALA A 234 19.44 11.44 10.24
C ALA A 234 20.39 11.89 9.11
N ARG A 235 19.84 12.20 7.93
CA ARG A 235 20.63 12.75 6.82
C ARG A 235 21.21 14.12 7.15
N LEU A 236 20.42 15.04 7.70
CA LEU A 236 20.90 16.36 8.07
C LEU A 236 22.08 16.26 9.06
N LEU A 237 21.98 15.36 10.03
CA LEU A 237 23.07 15.09 10.98
C LEU A 237 24.32 14.55 10.30
N LEU A 238 24.19 13.60 9.37
CA LEU A 238 25.32 13.05 8.61
C LEU A 238 25.97 14.13 7.74
N TYR A 239 25.18 15.00 7.11
CA TYR A 239 25.67 16.12 6.31
C TYR A 239 26.43 17.14 7.17
N LEU A 240 25.88 17.51 8.33
CA LEU A 240 26.55 18.41 9.27
C LEU A 240 27.85 17.80 9.83
N LEU A 241 27.83 16.51 10.16
CA LEU A 241 29.03 15.77 10.58
C LEU A 241 30.08 15.77 9.46
N HIS A 242 29.66 15.52 8.23
CA HIS A 242 30.51 15.55 7.06
C HIS A 242 31.18 16.92 6.86
N LEU A 243 30.39 18.02 6.92
CA LEU A 243 30.92 19.39 6.85
C LEU A 243 31.90 19.69 8.00
N ALA A 244 31.61 19.24 9.22
CA ALA A 244 32.48 19.44 10.37
C ALA A 244 33.83 18.70 10.20
N VAL A 245 33.82 17.47 9.67
CA VAL A 245 35.04 16.72 9.37
C VAL A 245 35.84 17.40 8.26
N GLN A 246 35.18 17.85 7.19
CA GLN A 246 35.84 18.59 6.11
C GLN A 246 36.51 19.87 6.62
N GLY A 247 35.81 20.66 7.44
CA GLY A 247 36.36 21.88 8.02
C GLY A 247 37.60 21.63 8.88
N ARG A 248 37.62 20.53 9.65
CA ARG A 248 38.78 20.13 10.47
C ARG A 248 39.96 19.62 9.64
N VAL A 249 39.69 18.86 8.58
CA VAL A 249 40.75 18.37 7.69
C VAL A 249 41.38 19.53 6.93
N GLN A 250 40.56 20.44 6.40
CA GLN A 250 41.02 21.63 5.68
C GLN A 250 41.86 22.56 6.57
N SER A 251 41.46 22.76 7.83
CA SER A 251 42.24 23.58 8.76
C SER A 251 43.58 22.95 9.15
N SER A 252 43.67 21.62 9.12
CA SER A 252 44.90 20.88 9.51
C SER A 252 45.94 20.82 8.39
N THR A 253 45.54 20.89 7.11
CA THR A 253 46.44 20.69 5.96
C THR A 253 47.10 21.97 5.41
N GLY A 254 47.00 23.11 6.10
CA GLY A 254 47.84 24.28 5.80
C GLY A 254 47.64 24.92 4.41
N GLY A 255 46.46 24.78 3.79
CA GLY A 255 46.03 25.55 2.62
C GLY A 255 46.77 25.35 1.29
N ALA A 256 47.90 24.64 1.24
CA ALA A 256 48.79 24.79 0.09
C ALA A 256 48.50 23.89 -1.13
N GLU A 257 48.19 22.60 -1.03
CA GLU A 257 48.21 21.77 -2.28
C GLU A 257 47.29 20.52 -2.32
N GLY A 258 46.38 20.34 -1.35
CA GLY A 258 45.59 19.10 -1.21
C GLY A 258 44.11 19.16 -1.60
N SER A 259 43.67 20.15 -2.38
CA SER A 259 42.25 20.47 -2.64
C SER A 259 41.43 19.41 -3.41
N HIS A 260 42.07 18.33 -3.89
CA HIS A 260 41.41 17.30 -4.69
C HIS A 260 40.99 16.04 -3.92
N ALA A 261 41.50 15.80 -2.70
CA ALA A 261 41.47 14.45 -2.12
C ALA A 261 40.37 14.16 -1.07
N ALA A 262 39.65 15.16 -0.56
CA ALA A 262 38.72 14.96 0.57
C ALA A 262 37.27 15.41 0.33
N ALA A 263 36.90 15.60 -0.95
CA ALA A 263 35.49 15.62 -1.29
C ALA A 263 35.00 14.16 -1.22
N PHE A 264 34.61 13.68 -0.03
CA PHE A 264 33.84 12.45 0.12
C PHE A 264 32.57 12.60 -0.72
N MET A 265 32.63 12.18 -1.98
CA MET A 265 31.48 12.22 -2.89
C MET A 265 30.42 11.18 -2.45
N SER A 266 30.76 10.31 -1.48
CA SER A 266 30.01 9.12 -1.04
C SER A 266 28.61 9.44 -0.50
N ASP A 267 28.30 10.72 -0.28
CA ASP A 267 26.96 11.17 0.11
C ASP A 267 25.89 10.79 -0.94
N HIS A 268 26.23 10.69 -2.23
CA HIS A 268 25.23 10.41 -3.27
C HIS A 268 24.65 9.00 -3.19
N ILE A 269 25.49 7.97 -3.00
CA ILE A 269 25.02 6.58 -2.85
C ILE A 269 24.26 6.42 -1.54
N LEU A 270 24.74 7.07 -0.48
CA LEU A 270 24.07 7.09 0.82
C LEU A 270 22.70 7.78 0.74
N LEU A 271 22.61 8.88 -0.02
CA LEU A 271 21.38 9.58 -0.35
C LEU A 271 20.45 8.70 -1.18
N GLY A 272 20.97 8.02 -2.20
CA GLY A 272 20.26 7.01 -2.97
C GLY A 272 19.59 5.97 -2.08
N ALA A 273 20.32 5.45 -1.10
CA ALA A 273 19.79 4.49 -0.13
C ALA A 273 18.66 5.08 0.73
N ALA A 274 18.81 6.32 1.21
CA ALA A 274 17.80 7.01 2.03
C ALA A 274 16.51 7.27 1.24
N VAL A 275 16.61 7.81 0.02
CA VAL A 275 15.43 8.10 -0.81
C VAL A 275 14.76 6.79 -1.24
N ASN A 276 15.52 5.76 -1.63
CA ASN A 276 14.95 4.48 -2.00
C ASN A 276 14.20 3.82 -0.82
N ALA A 277 14.71 3.94 0.41
CA ALA A 277 14.00 3.45 1.60
C ALA A 277 12.64 4.15 1.80
N GLY A 278 12.61 5.48 1.61
CA GLY A 278 11.37 6.26 1.67
C GLY A 278 10.36 5.87 0.58
N LEU A 279 10.81 5.72 -0.66
CA LEU A 279 9.97 5.33 -1.80
C LEU A 279 9.43 3.90 -1.66
N GLN A 280 10.24 2.97 -1.15
CA GLN A 280 9.84 1.60 -0.83
C GLN A 280 8.76 1.57 0.25
N ALA A 281 8.90 2.37 1.32
CA ALA A 281 7.87 2.53 2.33
C ALA A 281 6.55 3.08 1.75
N GLU A 282 6.62 4.10 0.90
CA GLU A 282 5.44 4.62 0.20
C GLU A 282 4.82 3.58 -0.73
N LEU A 283 5.62 2.81 -1.48
CA LEU A 283 5.09 1.77 -2.38
C LEU A 283 4.26 0.75 -1.61
N VAL A 284 4.79 0.19 -0.52
CA VAL A 284 4.09 -0.81 0.29
C VAL A 284 2.84 -0.20 0.93
N ALA A 285 2.94 1.02 1.46
CA ALA A 285 1.81 1.70 2.10
C ALA A 285 0.70 2.06 1.09
N ALA A 286 1.07 2.53 -0.11
CA ALA A 286 0.15 2.88 -1.18
C ALA A 286 -0.60 1.65 -1.72
N VAL A 287 0.11 0.53 -1.94
CA VAL A 287 -0.54 -0.73 -2.33
C VAL A 287 -1.46 -1.23 -1.22
N SER A 288 -1.05 -1.13 0.04
CA SER A 288 -1.93 -1.47 1.16
C SER A 288 -3.18 -0.59 1.20
N ASP A 289 -3.06 0.71 0.96
CA ASP A 289 -4.21 1.61 0.94
C ASP A 289 -5.13 1.28 -0.24
N LEU A 290 -4.58 0.90 -1.40
CA LEU A 290 -5.36 0.45 -2.56
C LEU A 290 -6.21 -0.79 -2.23
N VAL A 291 -5.60 -1.81 -1.62
CA VAL A 291 -6.30 -3.04 -1.18
C VAL A 291 -7.41 -2.72 -0.17
N LYS A 292 -7.15 -1.82 0.78
CA LYS A 292 -8.18 -1.39 1.75
C LYS A 292 -9.33 -0.66 1.06
N MET A 293 -9.03 0.23 0.13
CA MET A 293 -10.04 0.99 -0.62
C MET A 293 -10.89 0.06 -1.49
N GLU A 294 -10.29 -0.95 -2.12
CA GLU A 294 -11.01 -1.98 -2.87
C GLU A 294 -11.92 -2.83 -1.96
N ALA A 295 -11.41 -3.29 -0.81
CA ALA A 295 -12.20 -4.02 0.19
C ALA A 295 -13.38 -3.19 0.75
N TRP A 296 -13.30 -1.87 0.66
CA TRP A 296 -14.35 -0.94 1.06
C TRP A 296 -15.31 -0.55 -0.07
N GLY A 297 -15.11 -1.09 -1.27
CA GLY A 297 -15.90 -0.71 -2.44
C GLY A 297 -15.71 0.74 -2.85
N ALA A 298 -14.55 1.34 -2.58
CA ALA A 298 -14.24 2.68 -3.07
C ALA A 298 -14.24 2.67 -4.60
N GLY A 299 -14.98 3.61 -5.20
CA GLY A 299 -15.02 3.77 -6.64
C GLY A 299 -13.66 4.14 -7.23
N MET A 300 -13.55 4.06 -8.56
CA MET A 300 -12.31 4.29 -9.31
C MET A 300 -11.57 5.58 -8.90
N ILE A 301 -12.30 6.68 -8.66
CA ILE A 301 -11.69 7.97 -8.29
C ILE A 301 -11.00 7.90 -6.91
N GLY A 302 -11.56 7.16 -5.95
CA GLY A 302 -10.95 6.98 -4.63
C GLY A 302 -9.65 6.16 -4.68
N GLN A 303 -9.51 5.30 -5.69
CA GLN A 303 -8.33 4.46 -5.91
C GLN A 303 -7.21 5.18 -6.66
N LEU A 304 -7.53 6.25 -7.42
CA LEU A 304 -6.54 6.99 -8.23
C LEU A 304 -5.36 7.50 -7.39
N GLY A 305 -5.61 7.98 -6.18
CA GLY A 305 -4.59 8.52 -5.31
C GLY A 305 -3.53 7.52 -4.88
N PRO A 306 -3.89 6.47 -4.11
CA PRO A 306 -2.98 5.39 -3.75
C PRO A 306 -2.38 4.70 -4.97
N GLY A 307 -3.15 4.49 -6.04
CA GLY A 307 -2.65 3.91 -7.29
C GLY A 307 -1.56 4.76 -7.94
N ALA A 308 -1.79 6.06 -8.10
CA ALA A 308 -0.80 6.98 -8.65
C ALA A 308 0.44 7.09 -7.75
N ALA A 309 0.26 7.09 -6.42
CA ALA A 309 1.37 7.08 -5.48
C ALA A 309 2.23 5.80 -5.59
N ALA A 310 1.61 4.63 -5.74
CA ALA A 310 2.33 3.37 -5.93
C ALA A 310 3.13 3.36 -7.24
N VAL A 311 2.51 3.78 -8.35
CA VAL A 311 3.17 3.88 -9.66
C VAL A 311 4.33 4.88 -9.62
N LEU A 312 4.10 6.06 -9.03
CA LEU A 312 5.12 7.10 -8.90
C LEU A 312 6.28 6.65 -8.01
N SER A 313 6.02 5.97 -6.89
CA SER A 313 7.06 5.37 -6.05
C SER A 313 7.93 4.39 -6.84
N MET A 314 7.30 3.48 -7.59
CA MET A 314 8.04 2.49 -8.39
C MET A 314 8.91 3.16 -9.46
N ALA A 315 8.34 4.13 -10.18
CA ALA A 315 9.06 4.87 -11.23
C ALA A 315 10.24 5.66 -10.64
N LEU A 316 10.04 6.38 -9.54
CA LEU A 316 11.10 7.13 -8.86
C LEU A 316 12.17 6.19 -8.29
N SER A 317 11.80 5.04 -7.72
CA SER A 317 12.77 4.04 -7.24
C SER A 317 13.64 3.51 -8.38
N LEU A 318 13.06 3.27 -9.56
CA LEU A 318 13.81 2.86 -10.74
C LEU A 318 14.75 3.98 -11.22
N CYS A 319 14.29 5.23 -11.28
CA CYS A 319 15.14 6.37 -11.61
C CYS A 319 16.31 6.51 -10.62
N VAL A 320 16.06 6.40 -9.31
CA VAL A 320 17.11 6.43 -8.29
C VAL A 320 18.09 5.27 -8.49
N ALA A 321 17.61 4.06 -8.75
CA ALA A 321 18.48 2.91 -9.01
C ALA A 321 19.40 3.16 -10.22
N LEU A 322 18.84 3.63 -11.34
CA LEU A 322 19.60 3.93 -12.56
C LEU A 322 20.57 5.10 -12.37
N ASP A 323 20.21 6.10 -11.58
CA ASP A 323 21.11 7.22 -11.25
C ASP A 323 22.29 6.72 -10.40
N MET A 324 22.03 5.83 -9.45
CA MET A 324 23.06 5.24 -8.61
C MET A 324 24.00 4.30 -9.38
N HIS A 325 23.52 3.69 -10.46
CA HIS A 325 24.38 2.98 -11.41
C HIS A 325 25.47 3.89 -11.99
N PHE A 326 25.07 5.04 -12.55
CA PHE A 326 26.01 6.01 -13.14
C PHE A 326 26.88 6.69 -12.08
N THR A 327 26.30 6.95 -10.90
CA THR A 327 27.01 7.48 -9.74
C THR A 327 28.16 6.57 -9.32
N ALA A 328 27.88 5.27 -9.16
CA ALA A 328 28.89 4.28 -8.79
C ALA A 328 29.93 4.06 -9.90
N ARG A 329 29.53 4.12 -11.17
CA ARG A 329 30.43 3.90 -12.31
C ARG A 329 31.44 5.03 -12.53
N PHE A 330 30.98 6.28 -12.44
CA PHE A 330 31.76 7.42 -12.90
C PHE A 330 32.25 8.34 -11.78
N PHE A 331 31.63 8.31 -10.60
CA PHE A 331 31.89 9.32 -9.57
C PHE A 331 32.47 8.73 -8.28
N HIS A 332 32.58 7.41 -8.18
CA HIS A 332 33.02 6.73 -6.97
C HIS A 332 33.99 5.60 -7.21
N TYR A 333 35.00 5.49 -6.35
CA TYR A 333 35.74 4.25 -6.23
C TYR A 333 34.81 3.12 -5.74
N PRO A 334 34.98 1.87 -6.21
CA PRO A 334 34.15 0.74 -5.79
C PRO A 334 34.16 0.51 -4.27
N ALA A 335 35.31 0.68 -3.61
CA ALA A 335 35.42 0.51 -2.16
C ALA A 335 34.59 1.55 -1.38
N GLU A 336 34.62 2.82 -1.81
CA GLU A 336 33.79 3.88 -1.22
C GLU A 336 32.30 3.58 -1.41
N SER A 337 31.92 3.18 -2.63
CA SER A 337 30.54 2.79 -2.96
C SER A 337 30.05 1.63 -2.08
N ALA A 338 30.89 0.61 -1.87
CA ALA A 338 30.53 -0.53 -1.03
C ALA A 338 30.30 -0.12 0.44
N ILE A 339 31.16 0.75 0.98
CA ILE A 339 30.98 1.31 2.33
C ILE A 339 29.69 2.14 2.39
N ALA A 340 29.43 2.98 1.39
CA ALA A 340 28.23 3.81 1.31
C ALA A 340 26.95 2.95 1.28
N VAL A 341 26.94 1.87 0.49
CA VAL A 341 25.83 0.90 0.43
C VAL A 341 25.62 0.24 1.79
N LEU A 342 26.69 -0.23 2.44
CA LEU A 342 26.60 -0.88 3.75
C LEU A 342 26.04 0.08 4.81
N LEU A 343 26.56 1.31 4.87
CA LEU A 343 26.08 2.34 5.78
C LEU A 343 24.62 2.72 5.48
N GLY A 344 24.27 2.90 4.21
CA GLY A 344 22.88 3.20 3.81
C GLY A 344 21.91 2.06 4.14
N ALA A 345 22.37 0.82 4.02
CA ALA A 345 21.59 -0.35 4.41
C ALA A 345 21.31 -0.34 5.92
N ILE A 346 22.33 -0.12 6.75
CA ILE A 346 22.22 -0.11 8.21
C ILE A 346 21.37 1.07 8.69
N LEU A 347 21.62 2.27 8.17
CA LEU A 347 21.01 3.51 8.67
C LEU A 347 19.58 3.72 8.17
N PHE A 348 19.26 3.29 6.95
CA PHE A 348 17.96 3.58 6.32
C PHE A 348 17.16 2.34 5.98
N GLN A 349 17.75 1.37 5.28
CA GLN A 349 16.99 0.23 4.76
C GLN A 349 16.53 -0.73 5.87
N VAL A 350 17.43 -1.13 6.78
CA VAL A 350 17.11 -2.07 7.87
C VAL A 350 16.02 -1.51 8.79
N PRO A 351 16.10 -0.26 9.29
CA PRO A 351 15.03 0.33 10.11
C PRO A 351 13.68 0.39 9.40
N VAL A 352 13.66 0.79 8.12
CA VAL A 352 12.42 0.88 7.34
C VAL A 352 11.82 -0.50 7.09
N VAL A 353 12.62 -1.48 6.66
CA VAL A 353 12.18 -2.86 6.46
C VAL A 353 11.64 -3.47 7.75
N TRP A 354 12.32 -3.23 8.87
CA TRP A 354 11.87 -3.68 10.18
C TRP A 354 10.53 -3.05 10.58
N TRP A 355 10.38 -1.74 10.40
CA TRP A 355 9.14 -1.01 10.67
C TRP A 355 7.97 -1.49 9.79
N ILE A 356 8.18 -1.66 8.48
CA ILE A 356 7.18 -2.21 7.55
C ILE A 356 6.76 -3.61 7.99
N ARG A 357 7.73 -4.48 8.32
CA ARG A 357 7.45 -5.84 8.78
C ARG A 357 6.68 -5.86 10.10
N ALA A 358 6.98 -4.96 11.03
CA ALA A 358 6.23 -4.82 12.27
C ALA A 358 4.77 -4.40 12.01
N CYS A 359 4.55 -3.43 11.12
CA CYS A 359 3.21 -3.00 10.71
C CYS A 359 2.41 -4.11 10.01
N PHE A 360 3.07 -4.99 9.26
CA PHE A 360 2.42 -6.14 8.60
C PHE A 360 2.07 -7.25 9.60
N LYS A 361 2.98 -7.57 10.54
CA LYS A 361 2.71 -8.57 11.59
C LYS A 361 1.54 -8.19 12.49
N GLN A 362 1.40 -6.90 12.81
CA GLN A 362 0.30 -6.40 13.63
C GLN A 362 -1.08 -6.69 13.02
N THR A 363 -1.17 -6.73 11.69
CA THR A 363 -2.41 -7.11 10.99
C THR A 363 -2.67 -8.61 11.10
N GLN A 364 -1.64 -9.45 10.97
CA GLN A 364 -1.78 -10.92 10.95
C GLN A 364 -2.11 -11.55 12.30
N THR A 365 -1.66 -10.96 13.42
CA THR A 365 -1.89 -11.56 14.75
C THR A 365 -3.36 -11.59 15.13
N ILE A 366 -4.18 -10.73 14.53
CA ILE A 366 -5.57 -10.54 14.92
C ILE A 366 -6.50 -11.56 14.24
N ASP A 367 -6.01 -12.29 13.23
CA ASP A 367 -6.80 -13.36 12.60
C ASP A 367 -6.73 -14.69 13.37
N LYS A 368 -5.95 -14.74 14.47
CA LYS A 368 -5.75 -15.95 15.27
C LYS A 368 -6.53 -15.97 16.59
N ASP A 369 -7.14 -14.86 16.97
CA ASP A 369 -7.91 -14.68 18.20
C ASP A 369 -9.42 -14.68 17.91
#